data_AF-A0A7J4RB50-F1
#
_entry.id   AF-A0A7J4RB50-F1
#
_cell.length_a   1.000
_cell.length_b   1.000
_cell.length_c   1.000
_cell.angle_alpha   90.00
_cell.angle_beta   90.00
_cell.angle_gamma   90.00
#
_symmetry.space_group_name_H-M   'P 1'
#
loop_
_entity.id
_entity.type
_entity.pdbx_description
1 polymer ?
#
loop_
_entity_poly.entity_id
_entity_poly.type
_entity_poly.pdbx_seq_one_letter_code
_entity_poly.pdbx_strand_id
1 'polypeptide(L)'
;CVEKRGNYGLKLGDLVIISQSAHIYEDCWEEARRIVDEQRGSFISSEVTSPDPRGNFVIEISNGRISAEHISQDDNTIRTYTGTSAEDVYMKIAAEQLVSSIGHAIYLGKELEKAEIALNYPSLFRYVQDKHLQRL
;
A
#
# COMPACT_ATOMS: atom_id res chain seq x y z
N CYS A 1 -16.32 -26.84 -9.12
CA CYS A 1 -14.96 -26.86 -8.54
C CYS A 1 -13.98 -27.58 -9.44
N VAL A 2 -13.02 -26.85 -10.00
CA VAL A 2 -11.91 -27.36 -10.85
C VAL A 2 -10.95 -28.25 -10.04
N GLU A 3 -10.89 -28.05 -8.73
CA GLU A 3 -10.05 -28.81 -7.78
C GLU A 3 -10.26 -30.33 -7.82
N LYS A 4 -11.43 -30.83 -8.24
CA LYS A 4 -11.75 -32.26 -8.17
C LYS A 4 -11.34 -33.09 -9.39
N ARG A 5 -10.66 -32.51 -10.40
CA ARG A 5 -10.35 -33.23 -11.66
C ARG A 5 -8.88 -33.46 -11.97
N GLY A 6 -7.94 -33.04 -11.11
CA GLY A 6 -6.54 -33.35 -11.32
C GLY A 6 -5.70 -33.14 -10.06
N ASN A 7 -4.90 -34.14 -9.70
CA ASN A 7 -4.02 -34.15 -8.51
C ASN A 7 -2.75 -33.30 -8.76
N TYR A 8 -2.91 -32.08 -9.26
CA TYR A 8 -1.83 -31.22 -9.74
C TYR A 8 -1.39 -30.15 -8.71
N GLY A 9 -1.94 -30.16 -7.50
CA GLY A 9 -1.55 -29.22 -6.43
C GLY A 9 -1.69 -27.75 -6.80
N LEU A 10 -2.60 -27.43 -7.74
CA LEU A 10 -2.78 -26.06 -8.24
C LEU A 10 -3.49 -25.21 -7.19
N LYS A 11 -3.00 -23.99 -6.99
CA LYS A 11 -3.65 -22.96 -6.16
C LYS A 11 -4.61 -22.14 -7.00
N LEU A 12 -5.62 -21.56 -6.35
CA LEU A 12 -6.50 -20.59 -7.00
C LEU A 12 -5.66 -19.37 -7.46
N GLY A 13 -5.82 -18.99 -8.73
CA GLY A 13 -5.19 -17.79 -9.29
C GLY A 13 -6.22 -16.68 -9.51
N ASP A 14 -5.80 -15.62 -10.20
CA ASP A 14 -6.63 -14.45 -10.43
C ASP A 14 -7.84 -14.77 -11.33
N LEU A 15 -9.00 -14.19 -10.99
CA LEU A 15 -10.18 -14.20 -11.84
C LEU A 15 -10.21 -12.92 -12.69
N VAL A 16 -10.12 -13.08 -14.01
CA VAL A 16 -10.26 -11.97 -14.96
C VAL A 16 -11.63 -12.01 -15.62
N ILE A 17 -12.41 -10.93 -15.49
CA ILE A 17 -13.70 -10.76 -16.16
C ILE A 17 -13.56 -9.65 -17.20
N ILE A 18 -13.82 -9.98 -18.47
CA ILE A 18 -13.87 -9.01 -19.57
C ILE A 18 -15.32 -8.94 -20.04
N SER A 19 -15.97 -7.81 -19.82
CA SER A 19 -17.34 -7.56 -20.30
C SER A 19 -17.31 -6.47 -21.37
N GLN A 20 -17.76 -6.79 -22.57
CA GLN A 20 -18.05 -5.78 -23.58
C GLN A 20 -19.50 -5.32 -23.38
N SER A 21 -19.74 -4.01 -23.33
CA SER A 21 -21.09 -3.41 -23.20
C SER A 21 -21.81 -3.75 -21.88
N ALA A 22 -21.17 -3.51 -20.74
CA ALA A 22 -21.86 -3.55 -19.45
C ALA A 22 -22.76 -2.31 -19.29
N HIS A 23 -24.06 -2.51 -19.10
CA HIS A 23 -25.05 -1.44 -18.94
C HIS A 23 -25.91 -1.68 -17.72
N ILE A 24 -26.33 -0.60 -17.06
CA ILE A 24 -27.32 -0.61 -15.98
C ILE A 24 -28.53 0.17 -16.48
N TYR A 25 -29.69 -0.48 -16.56
CA TYR A 25 -30.95 0.15 -16.95
C TYR A 25 -31.44 1.13 -15.88
N GLU A 26 -32.19 2.15 -16.29
CA GLU A 26 -32.65 3.24 -15.42
C GLU A 26 -33.48 2.77 -14.23
N ASP A 27 -34.33 1.77 -14.44
CA ASP A 27 -35.14 1.12 -13.42
C ASP A 27 -34.30 0.35 -12.38
N CYS A 28 -33.04 0.04 -12.69
CA CYS A 28 -32.11 -0.64 -11.80
C CYS A 28 -31.19 0.30 -11.02
N TRP A 29 -31.27 1.63 -11.21
CA TRP A 29 -30.30 2.57 -10.61
C TRP A 29 -30.35 2.61 -9.08
N GLU A 30 -31.55 2.61 -8.48
CA GLU A 30 -31.70 2.64 -7.03
C GLU A 30 -31.14 1.37 -6.39
N GLU A 31 -31.44 0.22 -6.97
CA GLU A 31 -30.95 -1.07 -6.49
C GLU A 31 -29.43 -1.19 -6.68
N ALA A 32 -28.89 -0.76 -7.81
CA ALA A 32 -27.45 -0.73 -8.04
C ALA A 32 -26.72 0.14 -7.00
N ARG A 33 -27.28 1.30 -6.66
CA ARG A 33 -26.72 2.18 -5.61
C ARG A 33 -26.74 1.51 -4.25
N ARG A 34 -27.87 0.89 -3.88
CA ARG A 34 -28.01 0.16 -2.62
C ARG A 34 -26.96 -0.94 -2.48
N ILE A 35 -26.77 -1.76 -3.52
CA ILE A 35 -25.75 -2.82 -3.53
C ILE A 35 -24.34 -2.23 -3.34
N VAL A 36 -24.02 -1.13 -4.03
CA VAL A 36 -22.73 -0.46 -3.86
C VAL A 36 -22.54 -0.01 -2.42
N ASP A 37 -23.51 0.70 -1.83
CA ASP A 37 -23.37 1.23 -0.48
C ASP A 37 -23.30 0.12 0.59
N GLU A 38 -24.09 -0.95 0.45
CA GLU A 38 -24.04 -2.12 1.34
C GLU A 38 -22.69 -2.85 1.26
N GLN A 39 -22.09 -2.95 0.07
CA GLN A 39 -20.87 -3.73 -0.16
C GLN A 39 -19.58 -2.88 -0.08
N ARG A 40 -19.67 -1.55 -0.09
CA ARG A 40 -18.51 -0.62 -0.10
C ARG A 40 -17.48 -0.91 0.98
N GLY A 41 -17.94 -1.22 2.19
CA GLY A 41 -17.07 -1.60 3.30
C GLY A 41 -16.23 -2.84 2.98
N SER A 42 -16.86 -3.88 2.43
CA SER A 42 -16.22 -5.15 2.07
C SER A 42 -15.22 -5.02 0.91
N PHE A 43 -15.44 -4.10 -0.03
CA PHE A 43 -14.50 -3.83 -1.13
C PHE A 43 -13.30 -2.97 -0.71
N ILE A 44 -13.50 -2.00 0.18
CA ILE A 44 -12.41 -1.11 0.63
C ILE A 44 -11.51 -1.82 1.67
N SER A 45 -12.04 -2.79 2.41
CA SER A 45 -11.35 -3.39 3.56
C SER A 45 -10.48 -4.61 3.29
N SER A 46 -10.47 -5.19 2.08
CA SER A 46 -9.65 -6.38 1.83
C SER A 46 -8.36 -6.07 1.08
N GLU A 47 -8.39 -5.37 -0.05
CA GLU A 47 -7.17 -5.16 -0.86
C GLU A 47 -6.30 -3.99 -0.39
N VAL A 48 -6.91 -2.92 0.11
CA VAL A 48 -6.18 -1.71 0.51
C VAL A 48 -5.47 -1.89 1.86
N THR A 49 -6.03 -2.70 2.75
CA THR A 49 -5.51 -2.95 4.10
C THR A 49 -4.86 -4.31 4.27
N SER A 50 -4.83 -5.15 3.22
CA SER A 50 -4.06 -6.39 3.29
C SER A 50 -2.56 -6.09 3.37
N PRO A 51 -1.82 -6.79 4.25
CA PRO A 51 -0.37 -6.71 4.28
C PRO A 51 0.23 -7.01 2.91
N ASP A 52 1.24 -6.24 2.52
CA ASP A 52 1.91 -6.47 1.25
C ASP A 52 2.74 -7.77 1.32
N PRO A 53 2.59 -8.70 0.36
CA PRO A 53 3.39 -9.91 0.32
C PRO A 53 4.89 -9.66 0.23
N ARG A 54 5.31 -8.48 -0.24
CA ARG A 54 6.71 -8.08 -0.36
C ARG A 54 7.31 -7.56 0.96
N GLY A 55 6.53 -7.48 2.03
CA GLY A 55 6.98 -7.00 3.35
C GLY A 55 6.58 -5.55 3.63
N ASN A 56 7.18 -4.96 4.65
CA ASN A 56 6.84 -3.62 5.16
C ASN A 56 8.08 -2.72 5.24
N PHE A 57 7.85 -1.43 5.49
CA PHE A 57 8.91 -0.45 5.71
C PHE A 57 8.84 0.19 7.09
N VAL A 58 9.97 0.24 7.77
CA VAL A 58 10.19 1.06 8.97
C VAL A 58 10.93 2.31 8.57
N ILE A 59 10.35 3.47 8.85
CA ILE A 59 10.82 4.77 8.40
C ILE A 59 11.29 5.57 9.61
N GLU A 60 12.50 6.12 9.49
CA GLU A 60 13.08 7.00 10.49
C GLU A 60 13.81 8.17 9.83
N ILE A 61 14.06 9.21 10.62
CA ILE A 61 14.97 10.28 10.24
C ILE A 61 16.23 10.09 11.07
N SER A 62 17.34 9.74 10.41
CA SER A 62 18.63 9.53 11.06
C SER A 62 19.74 10.21 10.25
N ASN A 63 20.68 10.84 10.95
CA ASN A 63 21.84 11.53 10.35
C ASN A 63 21.47 12.57 9.27
N GLY A 64 20.36 13.29 9.44
CA GLY A 64 19.89 14.29 8.47
C GLY A 64 19.41 13.70 7.15
N ARG A 65 18.96 12.43 7.16
CA ARG A 65 18.43 11.72 5.99
C ARG A 65 17.18 10.95 6.38
N ILE A 66 16.32 10.69 5.40
CA ILE A 66 15.23 9.73 5.53
C ILE A 66 15.83 8.34 5.34
N SER A 67 15.51 7.41 6.22
CA SER A 67 15.89 6.00 6.17
C SER A 67 14.63 5.16 6.15
N ALA A 68 14.47 4.33 5.12
CA ALA A 68 13.38 3.36 4.98
C ALA A 68 13.96 1.95 4.97
N GLU A 69 13.80 1.25 6.09
CA GLU A 69 14.23 -0.12 6.29
C GLU A 69 13.15 -1.09 5.79
N HIS A 70 13.48 -1.90 4.80
CA HIS A 70 12.62 -2.93 4.23
C HIS A 70 12.71 -4.20 5.07
N ILE A 71 11.58 -4.62 5.62
CA ILE A 71 11.43 -5.77 6.50
C ILE A 71 10.59 -6.84 5.80
N SER A 72 11.05 -8.09 5.83
CA SER A 72 10.30 -9.23 5.30
C SER A 72 9.06 -9.54 6.15
N GLN A 73 8.20 -10.45 5.68
CA GLN A 73 7.08 -10.94 6.49
C GLN A 73 7.51 -11.68 7.76
N ASP A 74 8.74 -12.18 7.78
CA ASP A 74 9.35 -12.89 8.91
C ASP A 74 10.14 -11.95 9.84
N ASP A 75 9.87 -10.64 9.74
CA ASP A 75 10.49 -9.59 10.57
C ASP A 75 12.03 -9.48 10.44
N ASN A 76 12.57 -9.92 9.29
CA ASN A 76 13.99 -9.81 8.99
C ASN A 76 14.26 -8.57 8.14
N THR A 77 15.22 -7.75 8.55
CA THR A 77 15.74 -6.64 7.72
C THR A 77 16.37 -7.18 6.45
N ILE A 78 15.81 -6.79 5.31
CA ILE A 78 16.33 -7.15 3.99
C ILE A 78 17.34 -6.09 3.53
N ARG A 79 16.94 -4.81 3.58
CA ARG A 79 17.74 -3.70 3.08
C ARG A 79 17.25 -2.36 3.64
N THR A 80 18.13 -1.36 3.69
CA THR A 80 17.77 0.01 4.05
C THR A 80 17.99 0.96 2.89
N TYR A 81 17.01 1.82 2.62
CA TYR A 81 17.04 2.86 1.60
C TYR A 81 17.17 4.22 2.25
N THR A 82 18.19 5.00 1.88
CA THR A 82 18.38 6.34 2.44
C THR A 82 18.34 7.42 1.37
N GLY A 83 17.81 8.59 1.73
CA GLY A 83 17.59 9.71 0.81
C GLY A 83 17.54 11.06 1.53
N THR A 84 17.64 12.13 0.76
CA THR A 84 17.48 13.51 1.25
C THR A 84 16.08 14.06 1.05
N SER A 85 15.29 13.44 0.17
CA SER A 85 13.88 13.67 -0.07
C SER A 85 13.10 12.36 -0.05
N ALA A 86 11.78 12.44 0.06
CA ALA A 86 10.88 11.32 -0.14
C ALA A 86 11.07 10.70 -1.53
N GLU A 87 11.24 11.56 -2.56
CA GLU A 87 11.51 11.15 -3.95
C GLU A 87 12.75 10.29 -4.10
N ASP A 88 13.87 10.69 -3.48
CA ASP A 88 15.10 9.89 -3.51
C ASP A 88 14.88 8.47 -2.98
N VAL A 89 14.01 8.33 -1.98
CA VAL A 89 13.75 7.05 -1.31
C VAL A 89 12.74 6.21 -2.11
N TYR A 90 11.56 6.77 -2.43
CA TYR A 90 10.52 6.00 -3.12
C TYR A 90 10.95 5.60 -4.53
N MET A 91 11.79 6.40 -5.22
CA MET A 91 12.30 6.02 -6.55
C MET A 91 13.21 4.79 -6.50
N LYS A 92 14.04 4.66 -5.45
CA LYS A 92 14.89 3.47 -5.24
C LYS A 92 14.04 2.23 -4.92
N ILE A 93 13.04 2.39 -4.05
CA ILE A 93 12.10 1.33 -3.69
C ILE A 93 11.29 0.87 -4.91
N ALA A 94 10.80 1.82 -5.72
CA ALA A 94 10.02 1.57 -6.93
C ALA A 94 10.85 0.88 -8.03
N ALA A 95 12.11 1.29 -8.22
CA ALA A 95 13.02 0.67 -9.19
C ALA A 95 13.24 -0.83 -8.91
N GLU A 96 13.21 -1.24 -7.63
CA GLU A 96 13.33 -2.63 -7.20
C GLU A 96 11.98 -3.35 -7.09
N GLN A 97 10.87 -2.67 -7.40
CA GLN A 97 9.50 -3.21 -7.32
C GLN A 97 9.22 -3.86 -5.95
N LEU A 98 9.55 -3.20 -4.85
CA LEU A 98 9.39 -3.76 -3.50
C LEU A 98 8.00 -3.57 -2.88
N VAL A 99 7.11 -2.87 -3.58
CA VAL A 99 5.71 -2.70 -3.18
C VAL A 99 4.83 -3.34 -4.25
N SER A 100 3.86 -4.15 -3.84
CA SER A 100 2.92 -4.83 -4.73
C SER A 100 1.47 -4.37 -4.53
N SER A 101 1.12 -3.87 -3.35
CA SER A 101 -0.21 -3.32 -3.07
C SER A 101 -0.26 -1.81 -3.31
N ILE A 102 -1.32 -1.35 -3.98
CA ILE A 102 -1.60 0.10 -4.15
C ILE A 102 -1.80 0.77 -2.79
N GLY A 103 -2.50 0.11 -1.85
CA GLY A 103 -2.71 0.64 -0.50
C GLY A 103 -1.39 0.85 0.23
N HIS A 104 -0.47 -0.10 0.12
CA HIS A 104 0.87 0.00 0.70
C HIS A 104 1.71 1.09 0.02
N ALA A 105 1.59 1.26 -1.31
CA ALA A 105 2.28 2.33 -2.04
C ALA A 105 1.80 3.73 -1.59
N ILE A 106 0.48 3.91 -1.42
CA ILE A 106 -0.11 5.16 -0.92
C ILE A 106 0.36 5.44 0.52
N TYR A 107 0.33 4.41 1.37
CA TYR A 107 0.82 4.52 2.75
C TYR A 107 2.29 4.92 2.79
N LEU A 108 3.14 4.23 2.02
CA LEU A 108 4.58 4.48 1.96
C LEU A 108 4.87 5.92 1.50
N GLY A 109 4.22 6.38 0.43
CA GLY A 109 4.38 7.76 -0.05
C GLY A 109 3.98 8.79 1.00
N LYS A 110 2.85 8.59 1.69
CA LYS A 110 2.40 9.46 2.78
C LYS A 110 3.40 9.53 3.94
N GLU A 111 3.96 8.39 4.35
CA GLU A 111 4.92 8.37 5.45
C GLU A 111 6.26 9.01 5.08
N LEU A 112 6.76 8.76 3.86
CA LEU A 112 7.99 9.39 3.36
C LEU A 112 7.85 10.91 3.24
N GLU A 113 6.71 11.41 2.77
CA GLU A 113 6.45 12.86 2.70
C GLU A 113 6.45 13.50 4.10
N LYS A 114 5.82 12.86 5.10
CA LYS A 114 5.88 13.35 6.49
C LYS A 114 7.31 13.39 7.01
N ALA A 115 8.11 12.38 6.70
CA ALA A 115 9.51 12.34 7.09
C ALA A 115 10.31 13.46 6.42
N GLU A 116 10.07 13.74 5.14
CA GLU A 116 10.68 14.85 4.41
C GLU A 116 10.33 16.22 5.01
N ILE A 117 9.05 16.46 5.35
CA ILE A 117 8.63 17.73 5.98
C ILE A 117 9.36 17.92 7.32
N ALA A 118 9.44 16.90 8.15
CA ALA A 118 10.16 16.99 9.42
C ALA A 118 11.68 17.17 9.24
N LEU A 119 12.26 16.57 8.20
CA LEU A 119 13.67 16.74 7.86
C LEU A 119 13.98 18.17 7.39
N ASN A 120 13.09 18.77 6.58
CA ASN A 120 13.25 20.12 6.04
C ASN A 120 13.00 21.21 7.10
N TYR A 121 12.18 20.92 8.11
CA TYR A 121 11.79 21.88 9.15
C TYR A 121 11.96 21.29 10.57
N PRO A 122 13.19 20.91 10.97
CA PRO A 122 13.43 20.15 12.21
C PRO A 122 13.17 20.95 13.49
N SER A 123 13.07 22.27 13.41
CA SER A 123 12.68 23.14 14.53
C SER A 123 11.16 23.28 14.70
N LEU A 124 10.38 22.91 13.69
CA LEU A 124 8.92 23.07 13.68
C LEU A 124 8.19 21.73 13.80
N PHE A 125 8.79 20.65 13.30
CA PHE A 125 8.10 19.36 13.20
C PHE A 125 8.96 18.20 13.68
N ARG A 126 8.28 17.21 14.26
CA ARG A 126 8.82 15.91 14.64
C ARG A 126 8.05 14.81 13.91
N TYR A 127 8.80 13.94 13.24
CA TYR A 127 8.27 12.73 12.62
C TYR A 127 8.27 11.56 13.61
N VAL A 128 7.15 10.85 13.64
CA VAL A 128 7.01 9.51 14.22
C VAL A 128 6.08 8.75 13.28
N GLN A 129 6.50 7.57 12.81
CA GLN A 129 5.71 6.72 11.94
C GLN A 129 4.33 6.42 12.56
N ASP A 130 3.31 6.26 11.71
CA ASP A 130 1.89 6.02 12.07
C ASP A 130 1.19 7.13 12.86
N LYS A 131 1.93 8.15 13.30
CA LYS A 131 1.36 9.32 13.98
C LYS A 131 1.15 10.46 13.00
N HIS A 132 0.25 11.38 13.35
CA HIS A 132 0.22 12.68 12.69
C HIS A 132 1.54 13.41 12.93
N LEU A 133 1.94 14.19 11.92
CA LEU A 133 3.13 15.03 12.01
C LEU A 133 2.98 15.97 13.20
N GLN A 134 3.92 15.87 14.15
CA GLN A 134 3.83 16.57 15.42
C GLN A 134 4.49 17.93 15.28
N ARG A 135 3.81 18.98 15.74
CA ARG A 135 4.40 20.33 15.84
C ARG A 135 5.19 20.43 17.14
N LEU A 136 6.40 20.99 17.05
CA LEU A 136 7.28 21.27 18.19
C LEU A 136 6.95 22.61 18.86
#